data_AF-A0A8H5VTA2-F1
#
_entry.id   AF-A0A8H5VTA2-F1
#
_cell.length_a   1.000
_cell.length_b   1.000
_cell.length_c   1.000
_cell.angle_alpha   90.00
_cell.angle_beta   90.00
_cell.angle_gamma   90.00
#
_symmetry.space_group_name_H-M   'P 1'
#
loop_
_entity.id
_entity.type
_entity.pdbx_description
1 polymer ?
#
loop_
_entity_poly.entity_id
_entity_poly.type
_entity_poly.pdbx_seq_one_letter_code
_entity_poly.pdbx_strand_id
1 'polypeptide(L)'
;MADPSHFADPFWEPQDKIPVALDAQPQISPFKPANLLYSISSSLETTPVGIKFAVGGLGTIAAKADSPKESVTFTIRPEKRKEQPTLKLEITKTDCILSKKDKDADKFVAYEEKLTFKSGEDRSKAYDLVTFPKGKRSALLDTLTKKATYWISVDRSNARIRYGQSLVNNSMTFMEIQFKKEEVKEGEKEKEKEKEKEKEKDFWMDHLVSTEVEQDGSPISSKDIKYKRHPVTVDLPPVVIPQSEMTLDILEKMTAMTFANLPQACQKLYHNISGAKITARPENFKDLPEAIDESCRDENKYCGDILKRKNTFGDKLETYLRITVGDNLADSPGIPYVMEIWPTGHKSPIHQHGEASAVIRVLSGKIQVSWFDKVEEGSPSQLIGNPVILEEGQVTWLSKNQYQVHQLENTSDKVCITLQCYQFENDDNIHDEAFYWKDEEGHRRKFIPNSDSAYGLFVQKVHEEWKKSHPA
;
A
#
# COMPACT_ATOMS: atom_id res chain seq x y z
N MET A 1 -37.35 -0.05 -25.01
CA MET A 1 -36.77 -0.51 -23.74
C MET A 1 -35.71 -1.54 -24.08
N ALA A 2 -34.50 -1.41 -23.54
CA ALA A 2 -33.37 -2.26 -23.93
C ALA A 2 -33.50 -3.67 -23.31
N ASP A 3 -33.03 -4.66 -24.04
CA ASP A 3 -33.03 -6.07 -23.67
C ASP A 3 -31.98 -6.35 -22.56
N PRO A 4 -32.32 -7.09 -21.48
CA PRO A 4 -31.40 -7.40 -20.38
C PRO A 4 -30.10 -8.13 -20.78
N SER A 5 -30.06 -8.76 -21.96
CA SER A 5 -28.85 -9.41 -22.48
C SER A 5 -27.74 -8.43 -22.91
N HIS A 6 -28.01 -7.12 -23.00
CA HIS A 6 -27.01 -6.11 -23.35
C HIS A 6 -26.13 -5.64 -22.17
N PHE A 7 -26.38 -6.11 -20.94
CA PHE A 7 -25.58 -5.75 -19.74
C PHE A 7 -24.43 -6.72 -19.44
N ALA A 8 -24.20 -7.72 -20.30
CA ALA A 8 -23.16 -8.74 -20.09
C ALA A 8 -22.01 -8.69 -21.12
N ASP A 9 -21.97 -7.68 -22.00
CA ASP A 9 -20.88 -7.48 -22.97
C ASP A 9 -20.03 -6.25 -22.58
N PRO A 10 -18.76 -6.41 -22.17
CA PRO A 10 -17.90 -5.29 -21.78
C PRO A 10 -17.43 -4.42 -22.97
N PHE A 11 -17.83 -4.70 -24.21
CA PHE A 11 -17.46 -3.93 -25.40
C PHE A 11 -18.65 -3.44 -26.24
N TRP A 12 -19.87 -3.41 -25.71
CA TRP A 12 -21.01 -2.89 -26.46
C TRP A 12 -20.99 -1.34 -26.52
N GLU A 13 -20.90 -0.79 -27.74
CA GLU A 13 -21.20 0.62 -28.02
C GLU A 13 -22.57 0.73 -28.73
N PRO A 14 -23.39 1.76 -28.42
CA PRO A 14 -24.64 1.99 -29.13
C PRO A 14 -24.36 2.27 -30.61
N GLN A 15 -25.05 1.58 -31.52
CA GLN A 15 -25.06 2.01 -32.91
C GLN A 15 -25.74 3.39 -33.00
N ASP A 16 -24.97 4.39 -33.42
CA ASP A 16 -25.48 5.72 -33.73
C ASP A 16 -26.61 5.62 -34.75
N LYS A 17 -27.84 5.90 -34.30
CA LYS A 17 -28.94 6.20 -35.21
C LYS A 17 -28.67 7.57 -35.81
N ILE A 18 -28.34 7.57 -37.09
CA ILE A 18 -28.31 8.75 -37.96
C ILE A 18 -29.57 9.58 -37.69
N PRO A 19 -29.45 10.84 -37.23
CA PRO A 19 -30.60 11.72 -37.14
C PRO A 19 -30.99 12.15 -38.56
N VAL A 20 -32.22 11.82 -38.93
CA VAL A 20 -32.92 12.44 -40.05
C VAL A 20 -33.00 13.94 -39.79
N ALA A 21 -32.58 14.73 -40.78
CA ALA A 21 -32.60 16.18 -40.77
C ALA A 21 -34.02 16.74 -40.53
N LEU A 22 -34.13 17.75 -39.68
CA LEU A 22 -35.24 18.72 -39.70
C LEU A 22 -34.73 20.09 -39.23
N ASP A 23 -35.19 21.09 -39.97
CA ASP A 23 -34.68 22.45 -40.11
C ASP A 23 -34.85 23.39 -38.91
N ALA A 24 -34.05 24.46 -38.99
CA ALA A 24 -34.35 25.85 -38.62
C ALA A 24 -34.10 26.37 -37.18
N GLN A 25 -32.89 26.95 -37.05
CA GLN A 25 -32.61 28.35 -36.66
C GLN A 25 -32.58 28.80 -35.18
N PRO A 26 -31.75 29.85 -34.87
CA PRO A 26 -30.94 29.93 -33.66
C PRO A 26 -31.38 31.07 -32.72
N GLN A 27 -30.98 31.05 -31.43
CA GLN A 27 -30.56 32.28 -30.72
C GLN A 27 -29.65 32.01 -29.49
N ILE A 28 -28.41 32.53 -29.61
CA ILE A 28 -27.67 33.40 -28.68
C ILE A 28 -27.23 32.85 -27.30
N SER A 29 -25.90 32.59 -27.23
CA SER A 29 -25.01 32.49 -26.05
C SER A 29 -24.74 33.90 -25.45
N PRO A 30 -24.30 34.08 -24.18
CA PRO A 30 -22.93 33.76 -23.77
C PRO A 30 -22.72 33.41 -22.28
N PHE A 31 -22.11 32.25 -21.99
CA PHE A 31 -21.17 32.13 -20.85
C PHE A 31 -20.08 31.12 -21.21
N LYS A 32 -18.85 31.62 -21.42
CA LYS A 32 -17.62 30.85 -21.57
C LYS A 32 -17.01 30.59 -20.18
N PRO A 33 -16.58 29.35 -19.91
CA PRO A 33 -15.27 29.10 -19.33
C PRO A 33 -14.37 28.38 -20.34
N ALA A 34 -13.08 28.67 -20.25
CA ALA A 34 -12.06 28.35 -21.22
C ALA A 34 -11.85 26.83 -21.44
N ASN A 35 -11.72 26.48 -22.71
CA ASN A 35 -11.38 25.18 -23.24
C ASN A 35 -10.02 24.66 -22.71
N LEU A 36 -10.01 23.46 -22.14
CA LEU A 36 -8.87 22.55 -22.23
C LEU A 36 -9.28 21.44 -23.21
N LEU A 37 -8.89 21.61 -24.48
CA LEU A 37 -9.21 20.68 -25.56
C LEU A 37 -8.50 19.34 -25.32
N TYR A 38 -9.29 18.29 -25.09
CA TYR A 38 -8.89 16.91 -25.33
C TYR A 38 -8.78 16.70 -26.84
N SER A 39 -7.54 16.55 -27.32
CA SER A 39 -7.25 16.01 -28.65
C SER A 39 -7.16 14.49 -28.54
N ILE A 40 -8.20 13.81 -29.01
CA ILE A 40 -8.16 12.37 -29.28
C ILE A 40 -7.45 12.20 -30.62
N SER A 41 -6.21 11.69 -30.61
CA SER A 41 -5.58 11.14 -31.80
C SER A 41 -5.11 9.72 -31.51
N SER A 42 -5.76 8.77 -32.16
CA SER A 42 -5.32 7.38 -32.26
C SER A 42 -4.10 7.30 -33.20
N SER A 43 -2.91 7.13 -32.63
CA SER A 43 -1.73 6.63 -33.33
C SER A 43 -0.72 6.10 -32.31
N LEU A 44 -0.15 4.92 -32.58
CA LEU A 44 1.03 4.36 -31.92
C LEU A 44 2.08 5.45 -31.66
N GLU A 45 2.52 5.63 -30.41
CA GLU A 45 3.81 6.27 -30.11
C GLU A 45 4.27 5.92 -28.68
N THR A 46 5.25 5.02 -28.60
CA THR A 46 6.07 4.75 -27.41
C THR A 46 7.09 5.87 -27.20
N THR A 47 6.61 7.09 -27.02
CA THR A 47 7.47 8.23 -26.70
C THR A 47 7.64 8.25 -25.18
N PRO A 48 8.87 8.15 -24.62
CA PRO A 48 9.08 8.19 -23.18
C PRO A 48 8.60 9.54 -22.64
N VAL A 49 7.41 9.57 -22.06
CA VAL A 49 6.92 10.74 -21.33
C VAL A 49 7.64 10.73 -20.00
N GLY A 50 8.72 11.49 -19.89
CA GLY A 50 9.33 11.77 -18.60
C GLY A 50 8.26 12.30 -17.64
N ILE A 51 8.07 11.63 -16.51
CA ILE A 51 7.05 11.99 -15.53
C ILE A 51 7.53 13.22 -14.80
N LYS A 52 6.78 14.32 -14.91
CA LYS A 52 7.10 15.58 -14.25
C LYS A 52 6.74 15.54 -12.78
N PHE A 53 7.64 16.03 -11.94
CA PHE A 53 7.34 16.31 -10.55
C PHE A 53 6.45 17.55 -10.42
N ALA A 54 5.49 17.48 -9.52
CA ALA A 54 4.61 18.60 -9.18
C ALA A 54 5.36 19.67 -8.39
N VAL A 55 6.41 19.28 -7.67
CA VAL A 55 7.35 20.16 -6.98
C VAL A 55 8.74 19.63 -7.31
N GLY A 56 9.61 20.49 -7.85
CA GLY A 56 10.99 20.11 -8.16
C GLY A 56 11.66 19.45 -6.94
N GLY A 57 12.39 18.36 -7.18
CA GLY A 57 13.10 17.57 -6.17
C GLY A 57 12.23 16.80 -5.16
N LEU A 58 10.92 16.71 -5.38
CA LEU A 58 10.01 16.00 -4.48
C LEU A 58 9.06 15.07 -5.22
N GLY A 59 9.17 13.78 -4.92
CA GLY A 59 8.21 12.80 -5.38
C GLY A 59 8.75 11.38 -5.37
N THR A 60 7.84 10.44 -5.62
CA THR A 60 8.17 9.03 -5.78
C THR A 60 7.57 8.52 -7.08
N ILE A 61 8.36 7.77 -7.84
CA ILE A 61 7.93 7.12 -9.08
C ILE A 61 8.11 5.64 -8.91
N ALA A 62 7.04 4.88 -9.11
CA ALA A 62 7.02 3.44 -9.10
C ALA A 62 6.66 2.92 -10.48
N ALA A 63 7.44 1.98 -11.00
CA ALA A 63 7.24 1.36 -12.29
C ALA A 63 7.12 -0.15 -12.14
N LYS A 64 6.10 -0.71 -12.79
CA LYS A 64 5.85 -2.13 -12.85
C LYS A 64 6.53 -2.69 -14.11
N ALA A 65 7.57 -3.50 -13.92
CA ALA A 65 8.39 -4.06 -15.00
C ALA A 65 8.11 -5.56 -15.16
N ASP A 66 8.03 -6.02 -16.42
CA ASP A 66 7.72 -7.40 -16.78
C ASP A 66 9.01 -8.20 -16.99
N SER A 67 9.38 -9.06 -16.04
CA SER A 67 10.53 -9.99 -16.11
C SER A 67 11.77 -9.40 -16.82
N PRO A 68 12.38 -8.31 -16.29
CA PRO A 68 13.46 -7.61 -16.97
C PRO A 68 14.64 -8.54 -17.27
N LYS A 69 15.12 -8.51 -18.53
CA LYS A 69 16.20 -9.41 -18.98
C LYS A 69 17.57 -8.90 -18.57
N GLU A 70 17.77 -7.59 -18.61
CA GLU A 70 19.04 -6.92 -18.44
C GLU A 70 18.97 -5.86 -17.35
N SER A 71 18.05 -4.89 -17.46
CA SER A 71 18.02 -3.74 -16.58
C SER A 71 16.66 -3.07 -16.41
N VAL A 72 16.49 -2.41 -15.26
CA VAL A 72 15.50 -1.33 -15.05
C VAL A 72 16.28 -0.06 -14.70
N THR A 73 16.02 1.02 -15.42
CA THR A 73 16.73 2.29 -15.26
C THR A 73 15.78 3.43 -14.95
N PHE A 74 16.11 4.23 -13.93
CA PHE A 74 15.47 5.51 -13.63
C PHE A 74 16.45 6.65 -13.94
N THR A 75 16.08 7.54 -14.86
CA THR A 75 16.87 8.73 -15.19
C THR A 75 16.15 9.97 -14.68
N ILE A 76 16.64 10.58 -13.60
CA ILE A 76 16.06 11.79 -13.00
C ILE A 76 16.75 13.01 -13.63
N ARG A 77 15.97 13.81 -14.36
CA ARG A 77 16.46 14.95 -15.14
C ARG A 77 16.12 16.28 -14.49
N PRO A 78 17.05 17.24 -14.56
CA PRO A 78 16.77 18.59 -14.15
C PRO A 78 16.04 19.37 -15.25
N GLU A 79 15.52 20.54 -14.90
CA GLU A 79 14.89 21.45 -15.87
C GLU A 79 15.91 21.88 -16.94
N LYS A 80 17.11 22.26 -16.50
CA LYS A 80 18.20 22.69 -17.38
C LYS A 80 19.26 21.61 -17.54
N ARG A 81 19.03 20.68 -18.47
CA ARG A 81 19.86 19.47 -18.70
C ARG A 81 21.36 19.72 -18.95
N LYS A 82 21.76 20.91 -19.38
CA LYS A 82 23.17 21.29 -19.64
C LYS A 82 23.80 22.09 -18.50
N GLU A 83 22.99 22.61 -17.57
CA GLU A 83 23.46 23.48 -16.49
C GLU A 83 23.43 22.77 -15.13
N GLN A 84 22.69 21.67 -15.03
CA GLN A 84 22.38 21.00 -13.78
C GLN A 84 22.60 19.49 -13.88
N PRO A 85 22.87 18.83 -12.75
CA PRO A 85 23.20 17.43 -12.75
C PRO A 85 22.00 16.53 -13.04
N THR A 86 22.27 15.44 -13.75
CA THR A 86 21.31 14.35 -14.01
C THR A 86 21.69 13.15 -13.17
N LEU A 87 20.71 12.45 -12.60
CA LEU A 87 20.92 11.20 -11.91
C LEU A 87 20.45 10.01 -12.75
N LYS A 88 21.16 8.91 -12.62
CA LYS A 88 20.76 7.62 -13.20
C LYS A 88 20.90 6.54 -12.13
N LEU A 89 19.79 5.87 -11.84
CA LEU A 89 19.78 4.61 -11.11
C LEU A 89 19.62 3.48 -12.12
N GLU A 90 20.55 2.53 -12.11
CA GLU A 90 20.54 1.36 -12.98
C GLU A 90 20.54 0.09 -12.12
N ILE A 91 19.51 -0.72 -12.30
CA ILE A 91 19.31 -1.97 -11.55
C ILE A 91 19.44 -3.11 -12.55
N THR A 92 20.38 -4.01 -12.30
CA THR A 92 20.65 -5.20 -13.13
C THR A 92 20.58 -6.46 -12.27
N LYS A 93 20.81 -7.62 -12.90
CA LYS A 93 20.90 -8.90 -12.20
C LYS A 93 22.11 -9.02 -11.28
N THR A 94 23.12 -8.18 -11.48
CA THR A 94 24.41 -8.27 -10.79
C THR A 94 24.77 -7.02 -10.00
N ASP A 95 24.15 -5.89 -10.31
CA ASP A 95 24.48 -4.61 -9.70
C ASP A 95 23.27 -3.67 -9.54
N CYS A 96 23.39 -2.71 -8.62
CA CYS A 96 22.44 -1.62 -8.39
C CYS A 96 23.27 -0.35 -8.20
N ILE A 97 23.33 0.49 -9.24
CA ILE A 97 24.27 1.60 -9.31
C ILE A 97 23.49 2.91 -9.40
N LEU A 98 23.71 3.78 -8.42
CA LEU A 98 23.32 5.18 -8.51
C LEU A 98 24.50 6.01 -9.00
N SER A 99 24.28 6.82 -10.02
CA SER A 99 25.30 7.65 -10.63
C SER A 99 24.80 9.06 -10.91
N LYS A 100 25.73 10.01 -10.97
CA LYS A 100 25.48 11.41 -11.27
C LYS A 100 26.31 11.84 -12.48
N LYS A 101 25.69 12.59 -13.37
CA LYS A 101 26.37 13.32 -14.43
C LYS A 101 26.27 14.81 -14.12
N ASP A 102 27.40 15.42 -13.77
CA ASP A 102 27.48 16.86 -13.53
C ASP A 102 27.34 17.69 -14.81
N LYS A 103 27.10 18.99 -14.66
CA LYS A 103 26.82 19.96 -15.75
C LYS A 103 27.82 19.92 -16.91
N ASP A 104 29.10 19.70 -16.61
CA ASP A 104 30.21 19.73 -17.57
C ASP A 104 30.80 18.32 -17.84
N ALA A 105 30.13 17.27 -17.36
CA ALA A 105 30.60 15.90 -17.47
C ALA A 105 29.97 15.17 -18.66
N ASP A 106 30.81 14.53 -19.48
CA ASP A 106 30.35 13.68 -20.59
C ASP A 106 29.86 12.30 -20.13
N LYS A 107 30.15 11.91 -18.88
CA LYS A 107 29.92 10.57 -18.35
C LYS A 107 29.25 10.62 -16.98
N PHE A 108 28.42 9.61 -16.72
CA PHE A 108 27.92 9.32 -15.38
C PHE A 108 29.05 8.77 -14.51
N VAL A 109 29.18 9.30 -13.30
CA VAL A 109 30.09 8.83 -12.26
C VAL A 109 29.25 8.17 -11.17
N ALA A 110 29.56 6.91 -10.84
CA ALA A 110 28.90 6.18 -9.78
C ALA A 110 29.27 6.76 -8.41
N TYR A 111 28.30 6.84 -7.50
CA TYR A 111 28.59 7.16 -6.11
C TYR A 111 29.33 5.99 -5.45
N GLU A 112 30.22 6.32 -4.51
CA GLU A 112 30.91 5.30 -3.72
C GLU A 112 29.93 4.55 -2.82
N GLU A 113 30.18 3.26 -2.63
CA GLU A 113 29.34 2.39 -1.81
C GLU A 113 29.92 2.21 -0.42
N LYS A 114 29.09 2.36 0.61
CA LYS A 114 29.41 1.97 1.97
C LYS A 114 28.74 0.65 2.32
N LEU A 115 29.45 -0.43 2.02
CA LEU A 115 28.94 -1.81 2.18
C LEU A 115 28.90 -2.29 3.63
N THR A 116 29.70 -1.68 4.52
CA THR A 116 29.76 -2.08 5.94
C THR A 116 29.65 -0.87 6.85
N PHE A 117 28.89 -1.04 7.92
CA PHE A 117 28.81 -0.12 9.04
C PHE A 117 29.33 -0.82 10.28
N LYS A 118 30.12 -0.12 11.09
CA LYS A 118 30.49 -0.63 12.41
C LYS A 118 29.25 -0.62 13.32
N SER A 119 29.20 -1.54 14.28
CA SER A 119 28.13 -1.53 15.28
C SER A 119 28.13 -0.18 16.02
N GLY A 120 26.95 0.45 16.13
CA GLY A 120 26.80 1.78 16.74
C GLY A 120 27.26 2.96 15.88
N GLU A 121 27.69 2.74 14.64
CA GLU A 121 28.04 3.83 13.73
C GLU A 121 26.80 4.63 13.32
N ASP A 122 26.89 5.95 13.49
CA ASP A 122 25.84 6.88 13.14
C ASP A 122 25.72 7.01 11.61
N ARG A 123 24.74 6.30 11.04
CA ARG A 123 24.46 6.28 9.60
C ARG A 123 24.10 7.66 9.05
N SER A 124 23.60 8.58 9.88
CA SER A 124 23.22 9.92 9.45
C SER A 124 24.39 10.78 8.98
N LYS A 125 25.63 10.35 9.26
CA LYS A 125 26.88 11.05 8.90
C LYS A 125 27.56 10.51 7.66
N ALA A 126 27.03 9.45 7.04
CA ALA A 126 27.54 8.90 5.79
C ALA A 126 26.97 9.65 4.60
N TYR A 127 27.51 10.84 4.34
CA TYR A 127 27.09 11.67 3.21
C TYR A 127 27.73 11.22 1.89
N ASP A 128 26.97 11.35 0.81
CA ASP A 128 27.39 11.09 -0.56
C ASP A 128 27.89 9.65 -0.80
N LEU A 129 27.49 8.73 0.09
CA LEU A 129 27.77 7.30 0.03
C LEU A 129 26.47 6.53 -0.14
N VAL A 130 26.45 5.61 -1.11
CA VAL A 130 25.32 4.68 -1.30
C VAL A 130 25.38 3.61 -0.23
N THR A 131 24.23 3.37 0.40
CA THR A 131 24.05 2.34 1.41
C THR A 131 22.96 1.37 0.99
N PHE A 132 23.09 0.11 1.42
CA PHE A 132 22.10 -0.93 1.14
C PHE A 132 21.58 -1.50 2.47
N PRO A 133 20.49 -0.95 3.05
CA PRO A 133 20.01 -1.33 4.38
C PRO A 133 19.68 -2.82 4.52
N LYS A 134 19.31 -3.49 3.42
CA LYS A 134 18.99 -4.92 3.32
C LYS A 134 20.08 -5.73 2.59
N GLY A 135 21.27 -5.15 2.42
CA GLY A 135 22.38 -5.73 1.66
C GLY A 135 22.26 -5.54 0.15
N LYS A 136 23.38 -5.33 -0.54
CA LYS A 136 23.40 -4.99 -1.99
C LYS A 136 22.68 -6.00 -2.88
N ARG A 137 22.78 -7.30 -2.54
CA ARG A 137 22.12 -8.39 -3.30
C ARG A 137 20.61 -8.27 -3.35
N SER A 138 19.97 -7.71 -2.32
CA SER A 138 18.52 -7.60 -2.29
C SER A 138 18.03 -6.44 -3.16
N ALA A 139 18.88 -5.47 -3.50
CA ALA A 139 18.56 -4.32 -4.35
C ALA A 139 18.55 -4.65 -5.86
N LEU A 140 19.04 -5.83 -6.24
CA LEU A 140 19.16 -6.29 -7.63
C LEU A 140 17.80 -6.59 -8.25
N LEU A 141 17.75 -6.77 -9.58
CA LEU A 141 16.52 -7.13 -10.27
C LEU A 141 15.89 -8.40 -9.67
N ASP A 142 14.58 -8.34 -9.45
CA ASP A 142 13.77 -9.52 -9.18
C ASP A 142 13.64 -10.34 -10.47
N THR A 143 14.44 -11.41 -10.54
CA THR A 143 14.41 -12.37 -11.65
C THR A 143 13.49 -13.56 -11.39
N LEU A 144 12.87 -13.61 -10.21
CA LEU A 144 12.05 -14.73 -9.77
C LEU A 144 10.58 -14.50 -10.09
N THR A 145 10.11 -13.26 -10.00
CA THR A 145 8.73 -12.91 -10.29
C THR A 145 8.52 -12.54 -11.76
N LYS A 146 7.33 -12.87 -12.29
CA LYS A 146 6.96 -12.52 -13.68
C LYS A 146 6.88 -11.00 -13.88
N LYS A 147 6.47 -10.28 -12.84
CA LYS A 147 6.26 -8.84 -12.85
C LYS A 147 6.61 -8.28 -11.47
N ALA A 148 7.49 -7.28 -11.44
CA ALA A 148 7.98 -6.67 -10.21
C ALA A 148 7.79 -5.15 -10.26
N THR A 149 7.57 -4.56 -9.08
CA THR A 149 7.51 -3.11 -8.93
C THR A 149 8.84 -2.59 -8.43
N TYR A 150 9.39 -1.59 -9.11
CA TYR A 150 10.60 -0.87 -8.73
C TYR A 150 10.23 0.58 -8.51
N TRP A 151 10.81 1.24 -7.52
CA TRP A 151 10.50 2.65 -7.27
C TRP A 151 11.71 3.45 -6.83
N ILE A 152 11.73 4.72 -7.23
CA ILE A 152 12.71 5.70 -6.80
C ILE A 152 12.00 6.88 -6.16
N SER A 153 12.55 7.37 -5.04
CA SER A 153 12.02 8.48 -4.29
C SER A 153 13.07 9.57 -4.15
N VAL A 154 12.68 10.79 -4.50
CA VAL A 154 13.51 12.00 -4.43
C VAL A 154 12.96 12.89 -3.32
N ASP A 155 13.79 13.12 -2.30
CA ASP A 155 13.45 13.89 -1.12
C ASP A 155 14.44 15.04 -0.93
N ARG A 156 14.26 16.15 -1.64
CA ARG A 156 15.12 17.34 -1.46
C ARG A 156 15.04 17.92 -0.06
N SER A 157 13.90 17.78 0.62
CA SER A 157 13.67 18.33 1.96
C SER A 157 14.63 17.70 2.96
N ASN A 158 14.87 16.39 2.83
CA ASN A 158 15.85 15.68 3.62
C ASN A 158 17.17 15.41 2.87
N ALA A 159 17.37 15.99 1.68
CA ALA A 159 18.52 15.75 0.80
C ALA A 159 18.82 14.26 0.63
N ARG A 160 17.80 13.47 0.30
CA ARG A 160 17.88 12.00 0.28
C ARG A 160 17.26 11.41 -0.97
N ILE A 161 17.86 10.33 -1.46
CA ILE A 161 17.26 9.48 -2.48
C ILE A 161 17.18 8.06 -1.98
N ARG A 162 16.02 7.44 -2.19
CA ARG A 162 15.74 6.05 -1.87
C ARG A 162 15.32 5.29 -3.10
N TYR A 163 15.72 4.04 -3.17
CA TYR A 163 15.20 3.07 -4.11
C TYR A 163 14.71 1.84 -3.38
N GLY A 164 13.62 1.28 -3.89
CA GLY A 164 13.12 0.01 -3.41
C GLY A 164 12.26 -0.77 -4.38
N GLN A 165 11.72 -1.86 -3.88
CA GLN A 165 10.94 -2.84 -4.64
C GLN A 165 9.62 -3.19 -3.93
N SER A 166 8.67 -3.76 -4.66
CA SER A 166 7.35 -4.15 -4.16
C SER A 166 6.52 -2.95 -3.65
N LEU A 167 6.19 -2.90 -2.36
CA LEU A 167 5.43 -1.80 -1.76
C LEU A 167 6.25 -0.51 -1.74
N VAL A 168 5.59 0.62 -2.03
CA VAL A 168 6.22 1.94 -2.10
C VAL A 168 6.21 2.59 -0.71
N ASN A 169 7.10 2.10 0.17
CA ASN A 169 7.24 2.53 1.56
C ASN A 169 8.69 2.39 2.07
N ASN A 170 8.99 2.89 3.27
CA ASN A 170 10.36 2.98 3.78
C ASN A 170 10.92 1.61 4.17
N SER A 171 10.10 0.72 4.72
CA SER A 171 10.47 -0.67 5.05
C SER A 171 10.92 -1.46 3.84
N MET A 172 10.53 -1.04 2.65
CA MET A 172 10.93 -1.61 1.37
C MET A 172 12.05 -0.82 0.68
N THR A 173 12.83 -0.04 1.42
CA THR A 173 14.05 0.60 0.91
C THR A 173 15.20 -0.41 0.82
N PHE A 174 15.77 -0.53 -0.37
CA PHE A 174 16.89 -1.44 -0.67
C PHE A 174 18.19 -0.67 -0.89
N MET A 175 18.12 0.56 -1.38
CA MET A 175 19.26 1.47 -1.53
C MET A 175 18.87 2.87 -1.01
N GLU A 176 19.79 3.52 -0.30
CA GLU A 176 19.63 4.90 0.16
C GLU A 176 20.95 5.66 0.01
N ILE A 177 20.86 6.94 -0.38
CA ILE A 177 21.94 7.91 -0.29
C ILE A 177 21.45 9.18 0.39
N GLN A 178 22.25 9.70 1.32
CA GLN A 178 22.05 10.98 1.98
C GLN A 178 23.08 11.97 1.42
N PHE A 179 22.62 13.10 0.89
CA PHE A 179 23.50 14.16 0.39
C PHE A 179 23.80 15.16 1.49
N LYS A 180 25.02 15.71 1.46
CA LYS A 180 25.39 16.82 2.34
C LYS A 180 24.70 18.09 1.86
N LYS A 181 23.93 18.75 2.74
CA LYS A 181 23.53 20.15 2.50
C LYS A 181 24.70 21.03 2.90
N GLU A 182 25.07 21.98 2.06
CA GLU A 182 26.06 22.99 2.45
C GLU A 182 25.48 23.80 3.62
N GLU A 183 26.04 23.62 4.82
CA GLU A 183 25.63 24.39 6.00
C GLU A 183 26.20 25.81 5.91
N VAL A 184 25.34 26.81 6.06
CA VAL A 184 25.77 28.20 6.27
C VAL A 184 26.38 28.28 7.68
N LYS A 185 27.67 28.57 7.77
CA LYS A 185 28.36 28.71 9.06
C LYS A 185 27.78 29.91 9.82
N GLU A 186 27.38 29.68 11.07
CA GLU A 186 26.68 30.66 11.90
C GLU A 186 27.52 31.89 12.36
N GLY A 187 28.76 32.05 11.85
CA GLY A 187 29.70 33.10 12.23
C GLY A 187 29.97 34.20 11.20
N GLU A 188 29.45 34.11 9.98
CA GLU A 188 29.65 35.14 8.92
C GLU A 188 28.43 36.06 8.74
N LYS A 189 27.61 36.19 9.79
CA LYS A 189 26.44 37.07 9.82
C LYS A 189 26.82 38.54 10.01
N GLU A 190 27.48 39.17 9.04
CA GLU A 190 27.33 40.64 8.88
C GLU A 190 27.76 41.25 7.55
N LYS A 191 28.37 40.50 6.61
CA LYS A 191 28.66 41.02 5.26
C LYS A 191 28.05 40.22 4.10
N GLU A 192 27.41 39.09 4.37
CA GLU A 192 26.79 38.26 3.33
C GLU A 192 25.25 38.26 3.32
N LYS A 193 24.56 39.02 4.17
CA LYS A 193 23.07 39.02 4.23
C LYS A 193 22.35 39.44 2.93
N GLU A 194 23.02 40.11 1.99
CA GLU A 194 22.47 40.42 0.66
C GLU A 194 22.85 39.41 -0.44
N LYS A 195 23.95 38.65 -0.28
CA LYS A 195 24.34 37.56 -1.22
C LYS A 195 23.85 36.17 -0.78
N GLU A 196 23.55 35.98 0.50
CA GLU A 196 23.04 34.74 1.08
C GLU A 196 21.58 34.44 0.67
N LYS A 197 20.75 35.46 0.41
CA LYS A 197 19.38 35.24 -0.08
C LYS A 197 19.33 34.61 -1.49
N GLU A 198 20.43 34.65 -2.24
CA GLU A 198 20.58 33.95 -3.52
C GLU A 198 21.31 32.61 -3.41
N LYS A 199 22.29 32.44 -2.50
CA LYS A 199 23.06 31.20 -2.37
C LYS A 199 22.40 30.10 -1.55
N GLU A 200 21.51 30.42 -0.61
CA GLU A 200 20.69 29.40 0.10
C GLU A 200 19.70 28.67 -0.83
N LYS A 201 19.54 29.12 -2.08
CA LYS A 201 18.43 28.75 -2.98
C LYS A 201 18.77 27.81 -4.13
N ASP A 202 20.02 27.37 -4.30
CA ASP A 202 20.43 26.59 -5.47
C ASP A 202 20.89 25.17 -5.14
N PHE A 203 20.20 24.50 -4.20
CA PHE A 203 20.46 23.08 -3.98
C PHE A 203 20.07 22.30 -5.23
N TRP A 204 21.02 21.60 -5.85
CA TRP A 204 20.82 20.99 -7.17
C TRP A 204 19.62 20.03 -7.25
N MET A 205 19.22 19.40 -6.14
CA MET A 205 18.04 18.54 -6.13
C MET A 205 16.73 19.30 -6.35
N ASP A 206 16.67 20.59 -6.00
CA ASP A 206 15.48 21.44 -6.20
C ASP A 206 15.10 21.55 -7.69
N HIS A 207 16.09 21.34 -8.57
CA HIS A 207 15.91 21.44 -10.01
C HIS A 207 15.61 20.13 -10.70
N LEU A 208 15.61 19.00 -9.99
CA LEU A 208 15.16 17.73 -10.53
C LEU A 208 13.66 17.82 -10.79
N VAL A 209 13.22 17.77 -12.05
CA VAL A 209 11.81 18.03 -12.41
C VAL A 209 11.13 16.85 -13.09
N SER A 210 11.87 15.84 -13.52
CA SER A 210 11.26 14.70 -14.19
C SER A 210 12.06 13.42 -14.04
N THR A 211 11.40 12.27 -14.17
CA THR A 211 12.07 10.98 -14.28
C THR A 211 11.57 10.20 -15.48
N GLU A 212 12.50 9.62 -16.23
CA GLU A 212 12.24 8.65 -17.28
C GLU A 212 12.54 7.25 -16.74
N VAL A 213 11.69 6.27 -17.09
CA VAL A 213 11.87 4.89 -16.65
C VAL A 213 11.91 3.97 -17.86
N GLU A 214 12.96 3.16 -17.92
CA GLU A 214 13.23 2.24 -19.01
C GLU A 214 13.44 0.83 -18.47
N GLN A 215 12.96 -0.16 -19.21
CA GLN A 215 13.27 -1.57 -19.04
C GLN A 215 14.01 -2.05 -20.29
N ASP A 216 15.18 -2.66 -20.11
CA ASP A 216 15.98 -3.23 -21.20
C ASP A 216 16.19 -2.21 -22.36
N GLY A 217 16.43 -0.95 -22.00
CA GLY A 217 16.62 0.17 -22.94
C GLY A 217 15.34 0.70 -23.62
N SER A 218 14.18 0.15 -23.28
CA SER A 218 12.88 0.55 -23.82
C SER A 218 12.02 1.26 -22.76
N PRO A 219 11.31 2.35 -23.09
CA PRO A 219 10.43 3.03 -22.14
C PRO A 219 9.35 2.10 -21.57
N ILE A 220 9.13 2.15 -20.25
CA ILE A 220 7.99 1.47 -19.62
C ILE A 220 6.70 2.22 -19.97
N SER A 221 5.62 1.47 -20.23
CA SER A 221 4.31 2.06 -20.55
C SER A 221 3.81 2.95 -19.41
N SER A 222 3.23 4.10 -19.74
CA SER A 222 2.69 5.04 -18.74
C SER A 222 1.63 4.42 -17.83
N LYS A 223 0.89 3.39 -18.30
CA LYS A 223 -0.08 2.64 -17.49
C LYS A 223 0.55 1.83 -16.36
N ASP A 224 1.83 1.47 -16.51
CA ASP A 224 2.60 0.68 -15.55
C ASP A 224 3.44 1.60 -14.65
N ILE A 225 3.27 2.93 -14.74
CA ILE A 225 3.96 3.89 -13.88
C ILE A 225 2.96 4.63 -12.99
N LYS A 226 3.26 4.67 -11.68
CA LYS A 226 2.54 5.45 -10.68
C LYS A 226 3.44 6.56 -10.13
N TYR A 227 2.93 7.79 -10.11
CA TYR A 227 3.59 8.94 -9.51
C TYR A 227 2.91 9.35 -8.20
N LYS A 228 3.73 9.65 -7.18
CA LYS A 228 3.29 10.26 -5.94
C LYS A 228 4.03 11.57 -5.72
N ARG A 229 3.28 12.61 -5.33
CA ARG A 229 3.83 13.93 -4.99
C ARG A 229 4.80 13.92 -3.82
N HIS A 230 4.60 13.00 -2.87
CA HIS A 230 5.41 12.94 -1.66
C HIS A 230 6.54 11.90 -1.78
N PRO A 231 7.72 12.19 -1.22
CA PRO A 231 8.76 11.19 -1.08
C PRO A 231 8.38 10.13 -0.03
N VAL A 232 9.02 8.96 -0.13
CA VAL A 232 9.07 7.94 0.91
C VAL A 232 10.02 8.44 1.99
N THR A 233 9.52 8.63 3.21
CA THR A 233 10.29 9.17 4.35
C THR A 233 10.39 8.18 5.49
N VAL A 234 9.28 7.93 6.16
CA VAL A 234 9.11 6.99 7.26
C VAL A 234 7.83 6.20 7.04
N ASP A 235 7.79 5.00 7.60
CA ASP A 235 6.54 4.24 7.63
C ASP A 235 5.69 4.75 8.79
N LEU A 236 4.41 4.97 8.50
CA LEU A 236 3.42 5.22 9.54
C LEU A 236 3.26 3.96 10.42
N PRO A 237 3.05 4.09 11.74
CA PRO A 237 2.96 2.95 12.64
C PRO A 237 1.74 2.05 12.32
N PRO A 238 1.82 0.74 12.57
CA PRO A 238 0.71 -0.17 12.28
C PRO A 238 -0.43 -0.03 13.29
N VAL A 239 -0.14 0.46 14.51
CA VAL A 239 -1.13 0.56 15.60
C VAL A 239 -1.79 1.93 15.62
N VAL A 240 -3.13 1.93 15.66
CA VAL A 240 -3.95 3.12 15.80
C VAL A 240 -4.55 3.16 17.21
N ILE A 241 -4.29 4.26 17.94
CA ILE A 241 -4.81 4.50 19.30
C ILE A 241 -5.78 5.67 19.33
N PRO A 242 -6.68 5.73 20.33
CA PRO A 242 -7.50 6.91 20.58
C PRO A 242 -6.65 8.17 20.80
N GLN A 243 -7.16 9.33 20.41
CA GLN A 243 -6.47 10.61 20.61
C GLN A 243 -6.14 10.90 22.07
N SER A 244 -7.00 10.45 23.00
CA SER A 244 -6.81 10.60 24.45
C SER A 244 -5.63 9.80 25.01
N GLU A 245 -5.12 8.82 24.28
CA GLU A 245 -3.98 7.97 24.68
C GLU A 245 -2.66 8.46 24.08
N MET A 246 -2.70 9.43 23.17
CA MET A 246 -1.51 9.96 22.51
C MET A 246 -0.64 10.75 23.48
N THR A 247 0.67 10.48 23.51
CA THR A 247 1.65 11.17 24.34
C THR A 247 2.80 11.72 23.49
N LEU A 248 3.57 12.66 24.02
CA LEU A 248 4.77 13.18 23.33
C LEU A 248 5.79 12.08 23.04
N ASP A 249 5.95 11.11 23.94
CA ASP A 249 6.88 9.98 23.74
C ASP A 249 6.44 9.07 22.59
N ILE A 250 5.13 8.83 22.45
CA ILE A 250 4.57 8.06 21.32
C ILE A 250 4.80 8.82 20.00
N LEU A 251 4.64 10.15 19.99
CA LEU A 251 4.90 10.98 18.81
C LEU A 251 6.39 10.99 18.43
N GLU A 252 7.28 11.16 19.40
CA GLU A 252 8.74 11.17 19.20
C GLU A 252 9.22 9.81 18.64
N LYS A 253 8.74 8.71 19.21
CA LYS A 253 9.17 7.35 18.84
C LYS A 253 8.38 6.76 17.67
N MET A 254 7.29 7.39 17.25
CA MET A 254 6.37 6.88 16.23
C MET A 254 5.97 5.41 16.49
N THR A 255 5.59 5.08 17.73
CA THR A 255 5.20 3.71 18.10
C THR A 255 3.72 3.42 17.83
N ALA A 256 2.89 4.46 17.77
CA ALA A 256 1.48 4.40 17.40
C ALA A 256 1.07 5.72 16.76
N MET A 257 -0.09 5.72 16.10
CA MET A 257 -0.69 6.93 15.54
C MET A 257 -2.17 7.05 15.89
N THR A 258 -2.76 8.22 15.64
CA THR A 258 -4.21 8.37 15.73
C THR A 258 -4.83 8.25 14.34
N PHE A 259 -6.16 8.13 14.29
CA PHE A 259 -6.89 8.08 13.03
C PHE A 259 -6.61 9.27 12.10
N ALA A 260 -6.19 10.43 12.62
CA ALA A 260 -5.90 11.61 11.81
C ALA A 260 -4.78 11.40 10.77
N ASN A 261 -3.89 10.43 11.00
CA ASN A 261 -2.80 10.08 10.09
C ASN A 261 -3.17 8.94 9.13
N LEU A 262 -4.38 8.36 9.24
CA LEU A 262 -4.82 7.29 8.35
C LEU A 262 -5.14 7.83 6.94
N PRO A 263 -5.08 6.97 5.90
CA PRO A 263 -5.70 7.25 4.60
C PRO A 263 -7.19 7.56 4.73
N GLN A 264 -7.75 8.29 3.77
CA GLN A 264 -9.12 8.81 3.86
C GLN A 264 -10.17 7.69 3.99
N ALA A 265 -10.04 6.60 3.22
CA ALA A 265 -10.93 5.44 3.36
C ALA A 265 -10.82 4.82 4.77
N CYS A 266 -9.60 4.66 5.28
CA CYS A 266 -9.37 4.15 6.64
C CYS A 266 -9.94 5.08 7.73
N GLN A 267 -9.90 6.40 7.57
CA GLN A 267 -10.52 7.33 8.52
C GLN A 267 -12.03 7.11 8.63
N LYS A 268 -12.72 6.97 7.50
CA LYS A 268 -14.16 6.70 7.46
C LYS A 268 -14.50 5.38 8.14
N LEU A 269 -13.76 4.32 7.81
CA LEU A 269 -13.92 3.00 8.43
C LEU A 269 -13.70 3.06 9.94
N TYR A 270 -12.60 3.69 10.38
CA TYR A 270 -12.27 3.84 11.80
C TYR A 270 -13.41 4.52 12.56
N HIS A 271 -13.94 5.64 12.06
CA HIS A 271 -15.04 6.36 12.72
C HIS A 271 -16.31 5.54 12.86
N ASN A 272 -16.60 4.64 11.93
CA ASN A 272 -17.78 3.78 12.01
C ASN A 272 -17.64 2.68 13.06
N ILE A 273 -16.40 2.26 13.36
CA ILE A 273 -16.15 1.12 14.25
C ILE A 273 -15.52 1.49 15.58
N SER A 274 -15.11 2.74 15.81
CA SER A 274 -14.42 3.17 17.04
C SER A 274 -15.37 3.40 18.23
N GLY A 275 -16.68 3.23 18.05
CA GLY A 275 -17.66 3.41 19.11
C GLY A 275 -17.44 2.45 20.29
N ALA A 276 -17.63 2.94 21.52
CA ALA A 276 -17.44 2.15 22.74
C ALA A 276 -18.41 0.95 22.86
N LYS A 277 -19.55 0.99 22.18
CA LYS A 277 -20.53 -0.10 22.13
C LYS A 277 -20.27 -1.12 21.00
N ILE A 278 -19.31 -0.86 20.11
CA ILE A 278 -18.86 -1.84 19.11
C ILE A 278 -17.96 -2.85 19.84
N THR A 279 -18.56 -3.93 20.33
CA THR A 279 -17.91 -4.97 21.13
C THR A 279 -18.44 -6.35 20.72
N ALA A 280 -17.70 -7.41 21.04
CA ALA A 280 -18.19 -8.78 20.89
C ALA A 280 -19.17 -9.20 21.99
N ARG A 281 -19.63 -8.30 22.87
CA ARG A 281 -20.46 -8.59 24.05
C ARG A 281 -21.75 -7.75 24.04
N PRO A 282 -22.71 -8.06 23.14
CA PRO A 282 -23.96 -7.31 23.07
C PRO A 282 -24.76 -7.41 24.37
N GLU A 283 -25.57 -6.39 24.67
CA GLU A 283 -26.30 -6.26 25.96
C GLU A 283 -27.20 -7.48 26.27
N ASN A 284 -27.78 -8.10 25.25
CA ASN A 284 -28.68 -9.26 25.35
C ASN A 284 -27.97 -10.62 25.30
N PHE A 285 -26.65 -10.66 25.09
CA PHE A 285 -25.85 -11.89 25.09
C PHE A 285 -24.37 -11.56 25.38
N LYS A 286 -24.07 -11.24 26.64
CA LYS A 286 -22.73 -10.80 27.07
C LYS A 286 -21.66 -11.89 26.97
N ASP A 287 -22.08 -13.15 27.06
CA ASP A 287 -21.21 -14.34 26.97
C ASP A 287 -21.00 -14.81 25.52
N LEU A 288 -21.32 -13.97 24.53
CA LEU A 288 -21.14 -14.31 23.12
C LEU A 288 -19.70 -14.78 22.80
N PRO A 289 -18.61 -14.14 23.27
CA PRO A 289 -17.25 -14.63 22.99
C PRO A 289 -16.99 -16.04 23.53
N GLU A 290 -17.45 -16.33 24.76
CA GLU A 290 -17.33 -17.64 25.39
C GLU A 290 -18.16 -18.69 24.65
N ALA A 291 -19.37 -18.33 24.21
CA ALA A 291 -20.22 -19.22 23.44
C ALA A 291 -19.65 -19.54 22.06
N ILE A 292 -19.01 -18.57 21.41
CA ILE A 292 -18.29 -18.77 20.15
C ILE A 292 -17.09 -19.71 20.39
N ASP A 293 -16.30 -19.45 21.42
CA ASP A 293 -15.14 -20.28 21.80
C ASP A 293 -15.54 -21.75 22.02
N GLU A 294 -16.65 -21.98 22.74
CA GLU A 294 -17.22 -23.31 22.92
C GLU A 294 -17.76 -23.92 21.62
N SER A 295 -18.49 -23.15 20.82
CA SER A 295 -19.05 -23.61 19.53
C SER A 295 -17.95 -23.97 18.54
N CYS A 296 -16.80 -23.29 18.56
CA CYS A 296 -15.64 -23.61 17.71
C CYS A 296 -14.91 -24.89 18.12
N ARG A 297 -14.90 -25.25 19.42
CA ARG A 297 -14.20 -26.44 19.91
C ARG A 297 -14.96 -27.75 19.69
N ASP A 298 -16.27 -27.70 19.48
CA ASP A 298 -17.11 -28.86 19.23
C ASP A 298 -17.53 -28.91 17.76
N GLU A 299 -17.02 -29.90 17.01
CA GLU A 299 -17.36 -30.11 15.60
C GLU A 299 -18.86 -30.31 15.32
N ASN A 300 -19.67 -30.62 16.33
CA ASN A 300 -21.12 -30.81 16.19
C ASN A 300 -21.93 -29.54 16.49
N LYS A 301 -21.27 -28.47 16.94
CA LYS A 301 -21.88 -27.15 17.14
C LYS A 301 -21.72 -26.29 15.88
N TYR A 302 -22.48 -25.21 15.81
CA TYR A 302 -22.64 -24.40 14.61
C TYR A 302 -21.31 -23.91 14.04
N CYS A 303 -20.42 -23.37 14.88
CA CYS A 303 -19.13 -22.89 14.43
C CYS A 303 -18.20 -24.05 14.03
N GLY A 304 -18.12 -25.10 14.85
CA GLY A 304 -17.30 -26.28 14.58
C GLY A 304 -17.72 -27.03 13.31
N ASP A 305 -19.02 -27.13 13.02
CA ASP A 305 -19.56 -27.75 11.81
C ASP A 305 -19.20 -26.93 10.54
N ILE A 306 -19.23 -25.59 10.63
CA ILE A 306 -18.75 -24.74 9.54
C ILE A 306 -17.25 -24.95 9.33
N LEU A 307 -16.44 -24.90 10.40
CA LEU A 307 -14.98 -25.08 10.34
C LEU A 307 -14.60 -26.44 9.74
N LYS A 308 -15.29 -27.51 10.16
CA LYS A 308 -15.06 -28.87 9.67
C LYS A 308 -15.23 -29.02 8.16
N ARG A 309 -16.16 -28.27 7.57
CA ARG A 309 -16.43 -28.27 6.13
C ARG A 309 -15.53 -27.33 5.33
N LYS A 310 -14.81 -26.42 6.00
CA LYS A 310 -13.95 -25.44 5.34
C LYS A 310 -12.64 -26.06 4.89
N ASN A 311 -12.29 -25.77 3.63
CA ASN A 311 -11.00 -26.10 3.03
C ASN A 311 -10.58 -25.02 2.03
N THR A 312 -10.84 -23.75 2.36
CA THR A 312 -10.68 -22.61 1.44
C THR A 312 -9.24 -22.44 0.96
N PHE A 313 -8.26 -22.74 1.84
CA PHE A 313 -6.84 -22.49 1.59
C PHE A 313 -5.99 -23.78 1.59
N GLY A 314 -6.60 -24.97 1.73
CA GLY A 314 -5.91 -26.27 1.66
C GLY A 314 -5.40 -26.80 3.00
N ASP A 315 -5.14 -25.93 3.98
CA ASP A 315 -4.81 -26.30 5.37
C ASP A 315 -6.02 -26.05 6.29
N LYS A 316 -6.29 -26.98 7.20
CA LYS A 316 -7.35 -26.88 8.21
C LYS A 316 -7.10 -25.77 9.23
N LEU A 317 -5.86 -25.37 9.45
CA LEU A 317 -5.51 -24.24 10.32
C LEU A 317 -5.42 -22.92 9.53
N GLU A 318 -5.25 -22.97 8.22
CA GLU A 318 -5.46 -21.82 7.35
C GLU A 318 -6.96 -21.65 7.07
N THR A 319 -7.70 -21.25 8.10
CA THR A 319 -9.14 -21.02 8.01
C THR A 319 -9.63 -20.18 9.18
N TYR A 320 -10.74 -19.49 8.99
CA TYR A 320 -11.41 -18.68 10.02
C TYR A 320 -12.86 -18.48 9.58
N LEU A 321 -13.75 -18.06 10.47
CA LEU A 321 -15.13 -17.74 10.10
C LEU A 321 -15.25 -16.28 9.68
N ARG A 322 -16.04 -16.00 8.65
CA ARG A 322 -16.35 -14.67 8.11
C ARG A 322 -17.84 -14.40 8.30
N ILE A 323 -18.18 -13.60 9.30
CA ILE A 323 -19.56 -13.24 9.63
C ILE A 323 -19.86 -11.83 9.15
N THR A 324 -20.73 -11.71 8.15
CA THR A 324 -21.07 -10.43 7.55
C THR A 324 -21.89 -9.56 8.47
N VAL A 325 -21.55 -8.27 8.56
CA VAL A 325 -22.30 -7.26 9.29
C VAL A 325 -22.84 -6.20 8.31
N GLY A 326 -24.14 -6.21 8.05
CA GLY A 326 -24.78 -5.27 7.12
C GLY A 326 -24.74 -5.72 5.65
N ASP A 327 -24.94 -4.77 4.75
CA ASP A 327 -25.13 -5.01 3.31
C ASP A 327 -23.87 -4.73 2.50
N ASN A 328 -23.78 -5.32 1.30
CA ASN A 328 -22.76 -4.97 0.31
C ASN A 328 -23.04 -3.58 -0.26
N LEU A 329 -22.11 -2.64 -0.04
CA LEU A 329 -22.24 -1.26 -0.53
C LEU A 329 -21.54 -1.03 -1.88
N ALA A 330 -20.95 -2.07 -2.47
CA ALA A 330 -20.18 -2.03 -3.72
C ALA A 330 -18.99 -1.04 -3.71
N ASP A 331 -18.52 -0.68 -2.51
CA ASP A 331 -17.37 0.21 -2.30
C ASP A 331 -16.19 -0.50 -1.62
N SER A 332 -16.19 -1.84 -1.61
CA SER A 332 -15.12 -2.66 -1.02
C SER A 332 -15.02 -4.03 -1.69
N PRO A 333 -13.92 -4.78 -1.49
CA PRO A 333 -13.86 -6.21 -1.83
C PRO A 333 -14.89 -7.02 -1.03
N GLY A 334 -16.06 -7.25 -1.62
CA GLY A 334 -17.19 -7.89 -0.94
C GLY A 334 -17.89 -6.94 0.02
N ILE A 335 -18.27 -7.46 1.20
CA ILE A 335 -19.08 -6.69 2.17
C ILE A 335 -18.16 -5.86 3.08
N PRO A 336 -18.42 -4.55 3.27
CA PRO A 336 -17.47 -3.68 3.95
C PRO A 336 -17.17 -4.03 5.40
N TYR A 337 -18.07 -4.71 6.13
CA TYR A 337 -17.87 -5.07 7.54
C TYR A 337 -17.99 -6.59 7.72
N VAL A 338 -16.92 -7.20 8.22
CA VAL A 338 -16.86 -8.63 8.49
C VAL A 338 -16.32 -8.86 9.89
N MET A 339 -17.11 -9.50 10.74
CA MET A 339 -16.64 -10.05 12.00
C MET A 339 -15.95 -11.38 11.69
N GLU A 340 -14.64 -11.42 11.86
CA GLU A 340 -13.84 -12.62 11.68
C GLU A 340 -13.55 -13.29 13.02
N ILE A 341 -13.75 -14.61 13.05
CA ILE A 341 -13.57 -15.44 14.23
C ILE A 341 -12.41 -16.39 13.95
N TRP A 342 -11.39 -16.30 14.79
CA TRP A 342 -10.15 -17.03 14.68
C TRP A 342 -10.07 -18.06 15.81
N PRO A 343 -10.37 -19.35 15.56
CA PRO A 343 -10.16 -20.39 16.56
C PRO A 343 -8.68 -20.52 16.96
N THR A 344 -8.41 -21.23 18.04
CA THR A 344 -7.03 -21.46 18.53
C THR A 344 -6.14 -22.11 17.46
N GLY A 345 -5.01 -21.49 17.17
CA GLY A 345 -4.03 -21.97 16.19
C GLY A 345 -4.39 -21.67 14.73
N HIS A 346 -5.54 -21.02 14.49
CA HIS A 346 -5.97 -20.67 13.14
C HIS A 346 -5.29 -19.40 12.64
N LYS A 347 -5.05 -19.34 11.33
CA LYS A 347 -4.41 -18.22 10.65
C LYS A 347 -5.03 -17.98 9.26
N SER A 348 -4.75 -16.82 8.68
CA SER A 348 -4.92 -16.59 7.24
C SER A 348 -3.70 -17.11 6.47
N PRO A 349 -3.80 -17.35 5.15
CA PRO A 349 -2.60 -17.39 4.32
C PRO A 349 -1.92 -16.00 4.31
N ILE A 350 -0.72 -15.92 3.73
CA ILE A 350 -0.13 -14.63 3.36
C ILE A 350 -0.92 -14.07 2.18
N HIS A 351 -1.53 -12.90 2.35
CA HIS A 351 -2.46 -12.35 1.36
C HIS A 351 -2.42 -10.82 1.28
N GLN A 352 -2.98 -10.28 0.19
CA GLN A 352 -3.22 -8.86 -0.06
C GLN A 352 -4.67 -8.56 -0.45
N HIS A 353 -5.03 -7.28 -0.46
CA HIS A 353 -6.42 -6.80 -0.49
C HIS A 353 -6.78 -6.03 -1.78
N GLY A 354 -6.10 -6.29 -2.90
CA GLY A 354 -6.45 -5.67 -4.18
C GLY A 354 -6.32 -4.15 -4.20
N GLU A 355 -5.34 -3.60 -3.46
CA GLU A 355 -5.15 -2.16 -3.22
C GLU A 355 -6.22 -1.47 -2.33
N ALA A 356 -7.26 -2.18 -1.90
CA ALA A 356 -8.25 -1.65 -0.96
C ALA A 356 -7.61 -1.26 0.39
N SER A 357 -8.21 -0.29 1.05
CA SER A 357 -7.87 0.12 2.41
C SER A 357 -8.68 -0.67 3.41
N ALA A 358 -8.10 -0.93 4.59
CA ALA A 358 -8.80 -1.64 5.65
C ALA A 358 -8.43 -1.15 7.05
N VAL A 359 -9.36 -1.35 7.98
CA VAL A 359 -9.14 -1.20 9.42
C VAL A 359 -9.54 -2.50 10.09
N ILE A 360 -8.72 -2.99 11.02
CA ILE A 360 -8.96 -4.22 11.76
C ILE A 360 -8.96 -3.87 13.25
N ARG A 361 -10.09 -4.07 13.91
CA ARG A 361 -10.26 -3.87 15.36
C ARG A 361 -10.40 -5.21 16.06
N VAL A 362 -9.61 -5.47 17.10
CA VAL A 362 -9.82 -6.66 17.95
C VAL A 362 -11.01 -6.41 18.88
N LEU A 363 -12.04 -7.25 18.80
CA LEU A 363 -13.24 -7.16 19.62
C LEU A 363 -13.19 -8.07 20.86
N SER A 364 -12.39 -9.13 20.83
CA SER A 364 -12.15 -10.04 21.96
C SER A 364 -10.90 -10.88 21.70
N GLY A 365 -10.10 -11.13 22.75
CA GLY A 365 -8.89 -11.95 22.65
C GLY A 365 -7.69 -11.19 22.09
N LYS A 366 -6.80 -11.89 21.39
CA LYS A 366 -5.59 -11.33 20.79
C LYS A 366 -5.23 -11.99 19.46
N ILE A 367 -4.62 -11.25 18.55
CA ILE A 367 -4.18 -11.75 17.24
C ILE A 367 -2.75 -11.28 16.96
N GLN A 368 -1.92 -12.17 16.43
CA GLN A 368 -0.61 -11.83 15.88
C GLN A 368 -0.78 -11.36 14.44
N VAL A 369 -0.16 -10.23 14.09
CA VAL A 369 -0.10 -9.68 12.74
C VAL A 369 1.34 -9.68 12.25
N SER A 370 1.57 -10.30 11.11
CA SER A 370 2.87 -10.38 10.43
C SER A 370 2.77 -9.76 9.04
N TRP A 371 3.76 -8.97 8.62
CA TRP A 371 3.77 -8.31 7.31
C TRP A 371 4.83 -8.89 6.40
N PHE A 372 4.55 -8.91 5.10
CA PHE A 372 5.46 -9.44 4.11
C PHE A 372 5.66 -8.47 2.94
N ASP A 373 6.69 -8.72 2.14
CA ASP A 373 7.03 -7.90 0.99
C ASP A 373 6.05 -8.01 -0.17
N LYS A 374 5.59 -9.23 -0.48
CA LYS A 374 4.85 -9.53 -1.71
C LYS A 374 4.15 -10.90 -1.64
N VAL A 375 3.20 -11.14 -2.55
CA VAL A 375 2.49 -12.44 -2.74
C VAL A 375 2.69 -13.03 -4.14
N GLU A 376 3.64 -12.49 -4.89
CA GLU A 376 3.87 -12.77 -6.30
C GLU A 376 4.46 -14.17 -6.50
N GLU A 377 4.06 -14.82 -7.61
CA GLU A 377 4.56 -16.13 -8.00
C GLU A 377 6.07 -16.13 -8.23
N GLY A 378 6.72 -17.24 -7.91
CA GLY A 378 8.12 -17.49 -8.23
C GLY A 378 9.13 -17.05 -7.17
N SER A 379 8.73 -16.24 -6.18
CA SER A 379 9.63 -15.78 -5.11
C SER A 379 8.99 -15.92 -3.72
N PRO A 380 9.66 -16.51 -2.71
CA PRO A 380 9.14 -16.65 -1.35
C PRO A 380 8.88 -15.30 -0.70
N SER A 381 7.72 -15.15 -0.05
CA SER A 381 7.38 -13.94 0.71
C SER A 381 8.32 -13.80 1.91
N GLN A 382 8.88 -12.61 2.10
CA GLN A 382 9.83 -12.31 3.17
C GLN A 382 9.14 -11.51 4.26
N LEU A 383 9.33 -11.91 5.51
CA LEU A 383 8.82 -11.19 6.67
C LEU A 383 9.47 -9.80 6.76
N ILE A 384 8.64 -8.78 7.02
CA ILE A 384 9.07 -7.40 7.22
C ILE A 384 8.89 -7.05 8.70
N GLY A 385 10.01 -6.65 9.33
CA GLY A 385 10.00 -6.25 10.72
C GLY A 385 9.63 -7.41 11.66
N ASN A 386 9.15 -7.06 12.84
CA ASN A 386 8.70 -8.02 13.84
C ASN A 386 7.17 -8.11 13.82
N PRO A 387 6.59 -9.30 14.06
CA PRO A 387 5.15 -9.43 14.28
C PRO A 387 4.69 -8.58 15.46
N VAL A 388 3.45 -8.10 15.38
CA VAL A 388 2.80 -7.33 16.45
C VAL A 388 1.62 -8.13 16.97
N ILE A 389 1.47 -8.19 18.30
CA ILE A 389 0.28 -8.75 18.94
C ILE A 389 -0.69 -7.61 19.20
N LEU A 390 -1.90 -7.74 18.67
CA LEU A 390 -3.01 -6.83 18.94
C LEU A 390 -3.96 -7.48 19.94
N GLU A 391 -4.33 -6.73 20.98
CA GLU A 391 -5.25 -7.12 22.04
C GLU A 391 -6.60 -6.41 21.88
N GLU A 392 -7.60 -6.86 22.66
CA GLU A 392 -8.94 -6.29 22.67
C GLU A 392 -8.94 -4.76 22.72
N GLY A 393 -9.70 -4.14 21.80
CA GLY A 393 -9.79 -2.69 21.64
C GLY A 393 -8.74 -2.08 20.72
N GLN A 394 -7.59 -2.74 20.50
CA GLN A 394 -6.55 -2.23 19.62
C GLN A 394 -6.95 -2.34 18.14
N VAL A 395 -6.40 -1.42 17.34
CA VAL A 395 -6.72 -1.26 15.93
C VAL A 395 -5.44 -1.25 15.10
N THR A 396 -5.45 -1.98 13.99
CA THR A 396 -4.47 -1.86 12.91
C THR A 396 -5.15 -1.46 11.61
N TRP A 397 -4.35 -1.17 10.59
CA TRP A 397 -4.83 -0.69 9.31
C TRP A 397 -3.93 -1.13 8.15
N LEU A 398 -4.45 -1.01 6.94
CA LEU A 398 -3.70 -1.19 5.70
C LEU A 398 -4.23 -0.26 4.61
N SER A 399 -3.38 -0.02 3.63
CA SER A 399 -3.71 0.74 2.41
C SER A 399 -2.85 0.24 1.26
N LYS A 400 -3.10 0.70 0.03
CA LYS A 400 -2.30 0.31 -1.15
C LYS A 400 -0.77 0.43 -1.00
N ASN A 401 -0.28 1.22 -0.04
CA ASN A 401 1.15 1.50 0.14
C ASN A 401 1.77 0.87 1.39
N GLN A 402 0.96 0.52 2.39
CA GLN A 402 1.46 0.03 3.68
C GLN A 402 0.58 -1.12 4.14
N TYR A 403 1.22 -2.16 4.66
CA TYR A 403 0.55 -3.28 5.34
C TYR A 403 -0.43 -4.09 4.48
N GLN A 404 -0.46 -3.88 3.15
CA GLN A 404 -1.27 -4.65 2.19
C GLN A 404 -1.08 -6.14 2.36
N VAL A 405 0.18 -6.58 2.40
CA VAL A 405 0.55 -8.00 2.43
C VAL A 405 0.81 -8.42 3.86
N HIS A 406 -0.06 -9.26 4.39
CA HIS A 406 0.03 -9.68 5.78
C HIS A 406 -0.56 -11.06 6.05
N GLN A 407 -0.38 -11.53 7.27
CA GLN A 407 -0.98 -12.72 7.85
C GLN A 407 -1.48 -12.39 9.25
N LEU A 408 -2.69 -12.86 9.57
CA LEU A 408 -3.23 -12.87 10.93
C LEU A 408 -3.21 -14.29 11.46
N GLU A 409 -2.79 -14.46 12.72
CA GLU A 409 -2.71 -15.75 13.38
C GLU A 409 -3.16 -15.64 14.84
N ASN A 410 -4.06 -16.53 15.27
CA ASN A 410 -4.43 -16.67 16.67
C ASN A 410 -3.52 -17.68 17.36
N THR A 411 -2.50 -17.17 18.03
CA THR A 411 -1.54 -17.97 18.81
C THR A 411 -2.01 -18.26 20.25
N SER A 412 -3.24 -17.89 20.60
CA SER A 412 -3.79 -18.07 21.95
C SER A 412 -4.64 -19.33 22.10
N ASP A 413 -4.90 -19.73 23.35
CA ASP A 413 -5.68 -20.91 23.74
C ASP A 413 -7.20 -20.70 23.70
N LYS A 414 -7.64 -19.50 23.31
CA LYS A 414 -9.05 -19.12 23.14
C LYS A 414 -9.28 -18.52 21.77
N VAL A 415 -10.54 -18.45 21.36
CA VAL A 415 -10.94 -17.73 20.14
C VAL A 415 -10.55 -16.25 20.21
N CYS A 416 -10.11 -15.71 19.08
CA CYS A 416 -10.00 -14.27 18.86
C CYS A 416 -11.11 -13.81 17.92
N ILE A 417 -11.67 -12.64 18.18
CA ILE A 417 -12.72 -12.04 17.35
C ILE A 417 -12.24 -10.67 16.91
N THR A 418 -12.22 -10.44 15.61
CA THR A 418 -11.85 -9.16 15.00
C THR A 418 -13.00 -8.62 14.16
N LEU A 419 -13.16 -7.30 14.10
CA LEU A 419 -13.96 -6.63 13.09
C LEU A 419 -13.01 -6.10 12.02
N GLN A 420 -13.07 -6.70 10.84
CA GLN A 420 -12.34 -6.24 9.66
C GLN A 420 -13.27 -5.40 8.80
N CYS A 421 -12.77 -4.24 8.35
CA CYS A 421 -13.54 -3.37 7.49
C CYS A 421 -12.72 -2.92 6.30
N TYR A 422 -13.32 -2.94 5.11
CA TYR A 422 -12.63 -2.65 3.85
C TYR A 422 -13.34 -1.54 3.08
N GLN A 423 -12.57 -0.77 2.31
CA GLN A 423 -13.09 0.23 1.39
C GLN A 423 -12.07 0.57 0.31
N PHE A 424 -12.52 0.73 -0.93
CA PHE A 424 -11.69 1.28 -2.01
C PHE A 424 -11.35 2.75 -1.75
N GLU A 425 -10.16 3.19 -2.15
CA GLU A 425 -9.80 4.60 -2.06
C GLU A 425 -10.52 5.42 -3.15
N ASN A 426 -10.75 6.71 -2.91
CA ASN A 426 -11.43 7.59 -3.87
C ASN A 426 -10.70 7.70 -5.23
N ASP A 427 -9.40 7.38 -5.28
CA ASP A 427 -8.58 7.41 -6.49
C ASP A 427 -8.42 6.02 -7.14
N ASP A 428 -9.07 4.98 -6.61
CA ASP A 428 -9.14 3.66 -7.22
C ASP A 428 -10.29 3.62 -8.24
N ASN A 429 -9.97 3.33 -9.50
CA ASN A 429 -10.94 3.20 -10.58
C ASN A 429 -11.03 1.76 -11.11
N ILE A 430 -10.31 0.82 -10.50
CA ILE A 430 -10.29 -0.60 -10.88
C ILE A 430 -11.25 -1.39 -9.99
N HIS A 431 -11.29 -1.06 -8.70
CA HIS A 431 -12.11 -1.75 -7.69
C HIS A 431 -11.90 -3.27 -7.74
N ASP A 432 -10.67 -3.72 -7.52
CA ASP A 432 -10.36 -5.15 -7.54
C ASP A 432 -11.03 -5.85 -6.34
N GLU A 433 -12.14 -6.54 -6.60
CA GLU A 433 -12.96 -7.19 -5.57
C GLU A 433 -12.29 -8.45 -4.97
N ALA A 434 -11.05 -8.76 -5.35
CA ALA A 434 -10.38 -9.98 -4.96
C ALA A 434 -9.25 -9.78 -3.97
N PHE A 435 -9.13 -10.74 -3.07
CA PHE A 435 -7.89 -10.94 -2.32
C PHE A 435 -6.99 -11.88 -3.09
N TYR A 436 -5.68 -11.63 -2.99
CA TYR A 436 -4.68 -12.49 -3.59
C TYR A 436 -3.81 -13.06 -2.50
N TRP A 437 -3.66 -14.37 -2.51
CA TRP A 437 -2.92 -15.09 -1.49
C TRP A 437 -1.95 -16.06 -2.15
N LYS A 438 -0.98 -16.52 -1.36
CA LYS A 438 0.03 -17.45 -1.83
C LYS A 438 -0.21 -18.83 -1.23
N ASP A 439 -0.33 -19.84 -2.08
CA ASP A 439 -0.51 -21.22 -1.64
C ASP A 439 0.81 -21.88 -1.20
N GLU A 440 0.71 -23.09 -0.66
CA GLU A 440 1.86 -23.87 -0.16
C GLU A 440 2.90 -24.16 -1.25
N GLU A 441 2.46 -24.28 -2.51
CA GLU A 441 3.33 -24.47 -3.68
C GLU A 441 3.96 -23.16 -4.17
N GLY A 442 3.51 -22.03 -3.61
CA GLY A 442 3.98 -20.70 -3.93
C GLY A 442 3.30 -20.04 -5.13
N HIS A 443 2.17 -20.58 -5.58
CA HIS A 443 1.33 -19.99 -6.61
C HIS A 443 0.45 -18.87 -6.04
N ARG A 444 0.19 -17.85 -6.85
CA ARG A 444 -0.68 -16.74 -6.47
C ARG A 444 -2.11 -17.13 -6.83
N ARG A 445 -2.95 -17.26 -5.82
CA ARG A 445 -4.35 -17.63 -5.94
C ARG A 445 -5.24 -16.42 -5.73
N LYS A 446 -6.41 -16.46 -6.37
CA LYS A 446 -7.47 -15.45 -6.24
C LYS A 446 -8.51 -15.97 -5.26
N PHE A 447 -8.90 -15.14 -4.29
CA PHE A 447 -10.00 -15.40 -3.37
C PHE A 447 -11.03 -14.27 -3.52
N ILE A 448 -12.28 -14.63 -3.80
CA ILE A 448 -13.39 -13.68 -3.78
C ILE A 448 -13.99 -13.72 -2.37
N PRO A 449 -13.92 -12.62 -1.60
CA PRO A 449 -14.44 -12.58 -0.24
C PRO A 449 -15.90 -13.00 -0.19
N ASN A 450 -16.20 -13.94 0.70
CA ASN A 450 -17.53 -14.47 0.93
C ASN A 450 -17.90 -14.45 2.42
N SER A 451 -19.09 -14.97 2.74
CA SER A 451 -19.66 -14.98 4.09
C SER A 451 -20.07 -16.39 4.48
N ASP A 452 -19.80 -16.78 5.72
CA ASP A 452 -20.32 -18.02 6.30
C ASP A 452 -21.72 -17.84 6.90
N SER A 453 -21.99 -16.66 7.43
CA SER A 453 -23.30 -16.32 8.00
C SER A 453 -23.48 -14.81 8.09
N ALA A 454 -24.74 -14.35 8.09
CA ALA A 454 -25.06 -12.98 8.46
C ALA A 454 -25.08 -12.86 9.99
N TYR A 455 -24.62 -11.73 10.53
CA TYR A 455 -24.45 -11.50 11.97
C TYR A 455 -25.70 -11.85 12.81
N GLY A 456 -26.89 -11.41 12.38
CA GLY A 456 -28.13 -11.69 13.12
C GLY A 456 -28.43 -13.18 13.26
N LEU A 457 -28.29 -13.93 12.15
CA LEU A 457 -28.48 -15.39 12.15
C LEU A 457 -27.40 -16.09 12.97
N PHE A 458 -26.14 -15.66 12.82
CA PHE A 458 -25.02 -16.20 13.56
C PHE A 458 -25.22 -16.10 15.07
N VAL A 459 -25.51 -14.89 15.57
CA VAL A 459 -25.75 -14.64 17.00
C VAL A 459 -26.93 -15.46 17.50
N GLN A 460 -28.02 -15.55 16.73
CA GLN A 460 -29.16 -16.38 17.08
C GLN A 460 -28.76 -17.85 17.27
N LYS A 461 -28.05 -18.43 16.32
CA LYS A 461 -27.65 -19.85 16.35
C LYS A 461 -26.73 -20.16 17.53
N VAL A 462 -25.69 -19.34 17.73
CA VAL A 462 -24.76 -19.53 18.85
C VAL A 462 -25.48 -19.35 20.19
N HIS A 463 -26.43 -18.42 20.30
CA HIS A 463 -27.21 -18.22 21.52
C HIS A 463 -28.15 -19.40 21.81
N GLU A 464 -28.81 -19.95 20.79
CA GLU A 464 -29.64 -21.17 20.91
C GLU A 464 -28.84 -22.37 21.41
N GLU A 465 -27.59 -22.53 20.94
CA GLU A 465 -26.66 -23.55 21.42
C GLU A 465 -26.23 -23.31 22.86
N TRP A 466 -25.83 -22.08 23.17
CA TRP A 466 -25.37 -21.69 24.50
C TRP A 466 -26.40 -21.97 25.58
N LYS A 467 -27.67 -21.62 25.36
CA LYS A 467 -28.77 -21.87 26.31
C LYS A 467 -29.04 -23.35 26.56
N LYS A 468 -28.76 -24.23 25.58
CA LYS A 468 -28.93 -25.68 25.75
C LYS A 468 -27.82 -26.26 26.62
N SER A 469 -26.60 -25.77 26.47
CA SER A 469 -25.44 -26.19 27.26
C SER A 469 -25.39 -25.56 28.65
N HIS A 470 -25.98 -24.37 28.81
CA HIS A 470 -26.03 -23.60 30.06
C HIS A 470 -27.47 -23.19 30.40
N PRO A 471 -28.32 -24.16 30.83
CA PRO A 471 -29.64 -23.83 31.34
C PRO A 471 -29.54 -22.94 32.59
N ALA A 472 -30.47 -21.99 32.71
CA ALA A 472 -30.51 -20.98 33.77
C ALA A 472 -30.69 -21.56 35.18
#